data_AF-A0AAI9YLQ9-F1
#
_entry.id   AF-A0AAI9YLQ9-F1
#
_cell.length_a   1.000
_cell.length_b   1.000
_cell.length_c   1.000
_cell.angle_alpha   90.00
_cell.angle_beta   90.00
_cell.angle_gamma   90.00
#
_symmetry.space_group_name_H-M   'P 1'
#
loop_
_entity.id
_entity.type
_entity.pdbx_description
1 polymer ?
#
loop_
_entity_poly.entity_id
_entity_poly.type
_entity_poly.pdbx_seq_one_letter_code
_entity_poly.pdbx_strand_id
1 'polypeptide(L)'
;MKTSAIIAVAAQAAAVFANCSVQVLDANNFQIGTACIPKGGQGSVRYNGGNYFITATSSCGLGFISTQTHPAGWQLKLLGNC
;
A
#
# COMPACT_ATOMS: atom_id res chain seq x y z
N MET A 1 -42.94 -15.62 24.44
CA MET A 1 -42.73 -14.60 23.38
C MET A 1 -41.49 -13.82 23.78
N LYS A 2 -40.30 -14.25 23.32
CA LYS A 2 -39.52 -13.63 22.22
C LYS A 2 -39.39 -12.11 22.35
N THR A 3 -38.31 -11.66 22.99
CA THR A 3 -37.75 -10.34 22.72
C THR A 3 -36.26 -10.53 22.46
N SER A 4 -35.95 -10.85 21.21
CA SER A 4 -34.60 -10.83 20.67
C SER A 4 -34.14 -9.37 20.60
N ALA A 5 -33.10 -9.01 21.37
CA ALA A 5 -32.36 -7.78 21.14
C ALA A 5 -31.11 -8.13 20.33
N ILE A 6 -31.16 -7.69 19.08
CA ILE A 6 -30.21 -7.85 18.00
C ILE A 6 -29.17 -6.72 18.09
N ILE A 7 -27.89 -7.10 17.89
CA ILE A 7 -26.74 -6.30 17.41
C ILE A 7 -26.12 -5.24 18.33
N ALA A 8 -24.86 -5.49 18.70
CA ALA A 8 -23.81 -4.48 18.73
C ALA A 8 -22.54 -5.04 18.07
N VAL A 9 -22.58 -5.21 16.74
CA VAL A 9 -21.37 -5.41 15.94
C VAL A 9 -20.77 -4.02 15.70
N ALA A 10 -19.91 -3.58 16.60
CA ALA A 10 -19.15 -2.35 16.41
C ALA A 10 -17.75 -2.50 17.04
N ALA A 11 -17.00 -3.46 16.52
CA ALA A 11 -15.55 -3.51 16.72
C ALA A 11 -14.86 -3.48 15.34
N GLN A 12 -15.18 -2.46 14.54
CA GLN A 12 -14.33 -2.06 13.41
C GLN A 12 -13.50 -0.85 13.84
N ALA A 13 -12.78 -0.99 14.96
CA ALA A 13 -11.52 -0.27 15.12
C ALA A 13 -10.46 -1.11 14.41
N ALA A 14 -10.58 -1.24 13.08
CA ALA A 14 -9.48 -1.74 12.28
C ALA A 14 -8.36 -0.73 12.48
N ALA A 15 -7.32 -1.17 13.16
CA ALA A 15 -6.21 -0.35 13.59
C ALA A 15 -5.73 0.54 12.45
N VAL A 16 -5.86 1.86 12.62
CA VAL A 16 -5.18 2.87 11.81
C VAL A 16 -3.69 2.81 12.16
N PHE A 17 -3.05 1.66 11.89
CA PHE A 17 -1.61 1.65 11.68
C PHE A 17 -1.41 2.39 10.38
N ALA A 18 -1.20 3.69 10.47
CA ALA A 18 -1.10 4.58 9.33
C ALA A 18 -0.19 3.95 8.25
N ASN A 19 -0.80 3.46 7.17
CA ASN A 19 -0.16 2.77 6.06
C ASN A 19 0.73 3.77 5.32
N CYS A 20 1.61 3.26 4.47
CA CYS A 20 2.55 4.07 3.70
C CYS A 20 1.94 4.38 2.33
N SER A 21 1.66 5.66 2.08
CA SER A 21 1.26 6.13 0.75
C SER A 21 2.50 6.22 -0.14
N VAL A 22 2.55 5.40 -1.17
CA VAL A 22 3.66 5.35 -2.13
C VAL A 22 3.21 5.82 -3.50
N GLN A 23 4.09 6.58 -4.14
CA GLN A 23 4.07 6.93 -5.54
C GLN A 23 5.22 6.20 -6.24
N VAL A 24 4.92 5.53 -7.35
CA VAL A 24 5.93 4.93 -8.22
C VAL A 24 6.16 5.87 -9.39
N LEU A 25 7.41 6.21 -9.63
CA LEU A 25 7.87 7.07 -10.70
C LEU A 25 8.67 6.25 -11.71
N ASP A 26 8.53 6.56 -13.00
CA ASP A 26 9.39 6.00 -14.04
C ASP A 26 10.76 6.72 -14.11
N ALA A 27 11.60 6.31 -15.06
CA ALA A 27 12.92 6.93 -15.29
C ALA A 27 12.86 8.43 -15.67
N ASN A 28 11.69 8.94 -16.07
CA ASN A 28 11.46 10.33 -16.43
C ASN A 28 10.82 11.14 -15.29
N ASN A 29 10.72 10.57 -14.08
CA ASN A 29 9.99 11.14 -12.93
C ASN A 29 8.48 11.29 -13.18
N PHE A 30 7.90 10.55 -14.12
CA PHE A 30 6.48 10.54 -14.35
C PHE A 30 5.79 9.57 -13.39
N GLN A 31 4.67 9.99 -12.79
CA GLN A 31 3.87 9.11 -11.94
C GLN A 31 3.21 8.01 -12.78
N ILE A 32 3.59 6.76 -12.51
CA ILE A 32 3.01 5.60 -13.17
C ILE A 32 1.98 4.86 -12.30
N GLY A 33 1.99 5.10 -10.99
CA GLY A 33 1.01 4.52 -10.08
C GLY A 33 1.18 5.01 -8.64
N THR A 34 0.13 4.83 -7.84
CA THR A 34 0.09 5.12 -6.41
C THR A 34 -0.63 4.00 -5.67
N ALA A 35 -0.18 3.67 -4.46
CA ALA A 35 -0.88 2.71 -3.61
C ALA A 35 -0.69 3.02 -2.12
N CYS A 36 -1.51 2.36 -1.31
CA CYS A 36 -1.37 2.33 0.14
C CYS A 36 -0.82 0.97 0.56
N ILE A 37 0.38 0.97 1.12
CA ILE A 37 1.09 -0.24 1.51
C ILE A 37 1.05 -0.36 3.02
N PRO A 38 0.60 -1.49 3.59
CA PRO A 38 0.60 -1.68 5.02
C PRO A 38 2.03 -1.61 5.58
N LYS A 39 2.19 -0.94 6.73
CA LYS A 39 3.48 -0.86 7.44
C LYS A 39 3.97 -2.25 7.82
N GLY A 40 5.23 -2.56 7.48
CA GLY A 40 5.80 -3.89 7.69
C GLY A 40 5.24 -4.97 6.77
N GLY A 41 4.50 -4.59 5.72
CA GLY A 41 3.83 -5.48 4.80
C GLY A 41 4.18 -5.20 3.34
N GLN A 42 3.32 -5.71 2.46
CA GLN A 42 3.46 -5.60 1.02
C GLN A 42 2.12 -5.20 0.41
N GLY A 43 2.17 -4.51 -0.74
CA GLY A 43 0.96 -4.12 -1.46
C GLY A 43 1.22 -3.92 -2.94
N SER A 44 0.17 -4.05 -3.75
CA SER A 44 0.27 -3.90 -5.20
C SER A 44 0.01 -2.45 -5.62
N VAL A 45 0.91 -1.89 -6.42
CA VAL A 45 0.71 -0.68 -7.22
C VAL A 45 0.30 -1.09 -8.63
N ARG A 46 -0.84 -0.60 -9.08
CA ARG A 46 -1.31 -0.80 -10.46
C ARG A 46 -0.70 0.27 -11.37
N TYR A 47 -0.24 -0.16 -12.54
CA TYR A 47 0.25 0.72 -13.61
C TYR A 47 -0.37 0.31 -14.95
N ASN A 48 -0.18 1.11 -16.01
CA ASN A 48 -0.83 0.94 -17.31
C ASN A 48 -0.28 -0.24 -18.16
N GLY A 49 -0.04 -1.38 -17.51
CA GLY A 49 0.54 -2.59 -18.09
C GLY A 49 0.58 -3.77 -17.12
N GLY A 50 0.19 -3.58 -15.86
CA GLY A 50 0.20 -4.66 -14.86
C GLY A 50 0.14 -4.15 -13.42
N ASN A 51 0.65 -4.98 -12.50
CA ASN A 51 0.82 -4.64 -11.10
C ASN A 51 2.27 -4.90 -10.67
N TYR A 52 2.83 -4.00 -9.87
CA TYR A 52 4.07 -4.22 -9.14
C TYR A 52 3.79 -4.31 -7.65
N PHE A 53 4.50 -5.18 -6.95
CA PHE A 53 4.39 -5.31 -5.51
C PHE A 53 5.51 -4.54 -4.84
N ILE A 54 5.13 -3.73 -3.86
CA ILE A 54 6.02 -2.86 -3.11
C ILE A 54 6.10 -3.31 -1.65
N THR A 55 7.35 -3.40 -1.22
CA THR A 55 7.92 -3.39 0.13
C THR A 55 7.59 -2.20 1.00
N ALA A 56 7.01 -2.33 2.20
CA ALA A 56 7.12 -1.28 3.20
C ALA A 56 7.60 -1.82 4.55
N THR A 57 8.64 -1.23 5.13
CA THR A 57 9.03 -1.51 6.52
C THR A 57 8.03 -0.87 7.50
N SER A 58 8.17 -1.18 8.79
CA SER A 58 7.36 -0.55 9.85
C SER A 58 7.54 0.98 9.94
N SER A 59 8.66 1.51 9.44
CA SER A 59 8.98 2.94 9.36
C SER A 59 8.66 3.57 7.98
N CYS A 60 7.93 2.88 7.11
CA CYS A 60 7.68 3.29 5.72
C CYS A 60 8.94 3.41 4.85
N GLY A 61 9.97 2.60 5.14
CA GLY A 61 11.04 2.35 4.18
C GLY A 61 10.50 1.55 3.01
N LEU A 62 10.57 2.10 1.81
CA LEU A 62 10.00 1.51 0.60
C LEU A 62 11.03 0.69 -0.17
N GLY A 63 10.61 -0.42 -0.77
CA GLY A 63 11.47 -1.25 -1.59
C GLY A 63 10.71 -2.01 -2.67
N PHE A 64 11.39 -2.31 -3.78
CA PHE A 64 10.87 -3.28 -4.74
C PHE A 64 11.09 -4.69 -4.21
N ILE A 65 10.18 -5.61 -4.53
CA ILE A 65 10.40 -7.03 -4.24
C ILE A 65 11.49 -7.56 -5.19
N SER A 66 12.52 -8.20 -4.63
CA SER A 66 13.68 -8.70 -5.38
C SER A 66 13.34 -9.74 -6.45
N THR A 67 12.22 -10.45 -6.32
CA THR A 67 11.74 -11.41 -7.32
C THR A 67 11.03 -10.76 -8.51
N GLN A 68 10.79 -9.44 -8.48
CA GLN A 68 10.17 -8.71 -9.57
C GLN A 68 11.19 -7.86 -10.32
N THR A 69 11.32 -8.10 -11.62
CA THR A 69 12.07 -7.20 -12.50
C THR A 69 11.26 -5.94 -12.74
N HIS A 70 11.69 -4.82 -12.16
CA HIS A 70 11.19 -3.50 -12.52
C HIS A 70 12.10 -2.88 -13.60
N PRO A 71 11.55 -2.08 -14.53
CA PRO A 71 12.37 -1.38 -15.49
C PRO A 71 13.43 -0.50 -14.82
N ALA A 72 14.56 -0.34 -15.50
CA ALA A 72 15.65 0.49 -15.00
C ALA A 72 15.19 1.94 -14.82
N GLY A 73 15.67 2.59 -13.75
CA GLY A 73 15.37 3.98 -13.44
C GLY A 73 14.03 4.23 -12.74
N TRP A 74 13.24 3.20 -12.46
CA TRP A 74 12.04 3.37 -11.63
C TRP A 74 12.40 3.72 -10.18
N GLN A 75 11.57 4.57 -9.58
CA GLN A 75 11.79 5.10 -8.24
C GLN A 75 10.53 5.00 -7.38
N LEU A 76 10.72 4.86 -6.07
CA LEU A 76 9.66 4.87 -5.07
C LEU A 76 9.74 6.15 -4.28
N LYS A 77 8.62 6.86 -4.19
CA LYS A 77 8.49 8.09 -3.42
C LYS A 77 7.42 7.92 -2.36
N LEU A 78 7.82 8.16 -1.10
CA LEU A 78 6.89 8.22 0.01
C LEU A 78 6.14 9.56 -0.03
N LEU A 79 4.82 9.51 -0.04
CA LEU A 79 3.96 10.70 0.03
C LEU A 79 3.50 11.02 1.45
N GLY A 80 3.59 10.04 2.35
CA GLY A 80 3.16 10.17 3.73
C GLY A 80 2.29 8.99 4.13
N ASN A 81 1.30 9.27 4.98
CA ASN A 81 0.43 8.24 5.53
C ASN A 81 -0.88 8.12 4.76
N CYS A 82 -1.39 6.90 4.72
CA CYS A 82 -2.78 6.54 4.48
C CYS A 82 -3.15 5.39 5.45
#